data_AF-A0A4Z0LBS9-F1
#
_entry.id   AF-A0A4Z0LBS9-F1
#
_cell.length_a   1.000
_cell.length_b   1.000
_cell.length_c   1.000
_cell.angle_alpha   90.00
_cell.angle_beta   90.00
_cell.angle_gamma   90.00
#
_symmetry.space_group_name_H-M   'P 1'
#
loop_
_entity.id
_entity.type
_entity.pdbx_description
1 polymer ?
#
loop_
_entity_poly.entity_id
_entity_poly.type
_entity_poly.pdbx_seq_one_letter_code
_entity_poly.pdbx_strand_id
1 'polypeptide(L)' 'EDLPRVNAPHFQSELVAEWAHPYSREVAVFPAGVPDKYWPTVKRLDDVYGDRNLFCSCVPISDYQ' A
#
# COMPACT_ATOMS: atom_id res chain seq x y z
N GLU A 1 5.49 14.26 -8.02
CA GLU A 1 6.87 13.83 -7.71
C GLU A 1 6.81 12.49 -6.98
N ASP A 2 7.77 11.61 -7.25
CA ASP A 2 7.85 10.30 -6.59
C ASP A 2 8.55 10.44 -5.23
N LEU A 3 7.76 10.47 -4.15
CA LEU A 3 8.21 10.74 -2.78
C LEU A 3 7.60 9.72 -1.80
N PRO A 4 8.30 9.36 -0.72
CA PRO A 4 7.79 8.40 0.27
C PRO A 4 6.42 8.79 0.85
N ARG A 5 6.22 10.08 1.16
CA ARG A 5 4.92 10.57 1.68
C ARG A 5 3.79 10.44 0.67
N VAL A 6 4.08 10.61 -0.62
CA VAL A 6 3.06 10.52 -1.67
C VAL A 6 2.64 9.08 -1.89
N ASN A 7 3.57 8.12 -1.77
CA ASN A 7 3.30 6.70 -2.01
C ASN A 7 2.93 5.90 -0.76
N ALA A 8 3.09 6.47 0.43
CA ALA A 8 2.66 5.84 1.67
C ALA A 8 1.15 5.50 1.65
N PRO A 9 0.73 4.39 2.28
CA PRO A 9 1.55 3.42 3.01
C PRO A 9 2.30 2.44 2.09
N HIS A 10 3.48 2.01 2.54
CA HIS A 10 4.24 0.91 1.94
C HIS A 10 3.88 -0.41 2.63
N PHE A 11 3.52 -1.42 1.84
CA PHE A 11 2.96 -2.68 2.30
C PHE A 11 3.80 -3.88 1.85
N GLN A 12 3.57 -5.04 2.46
CA GLN A 12 4.43 -6.22 2.36
C GLN A 12 4.76 -6.68 0.92
N SER A 13 3.80 -6.61 -0.01
CA SER A 13 4.05 -7.07 -1.38
C SER A 13 4.91 -6.09 -2.19
N GLU A 14 4.88 -4.81 -1.87
CA GLU A 14 5.72 -3.79 -2.50
C GLU A 14 7.20 -3.97 -2.11
N LEU A 15 7.47 -4.50 -0.91
CA LEU A 15 8.82 -4.79 -0.46
C LEU A 15 9.48 -5.90 -1.31
N VAL A 16 8.73 -6.96 -1.61
CA VAL A 16 9.22 -8.13 -2.36
C VAL A 16 9.17 -7.93 -3.88
N ALA A 17 8.46 -6.91 -4.36
CA ALA A 17 8.42 -6.54 -5.76
C ALA A 17 9.70 -5.83 -6.22
N GLU A 18 9.82 -5.65 -7.54
CA GLU A 18 10.81 -4.75 -8.12
C GLU A 18 10.61 -3.32 -7.61
N TRP A 19 11.71 -2.61 -7.34
CA TRP A 19 11.66 -1.32 -6.68
C TRP A 19 12.10 -0.21 -7.62
N ALA A 20 11.10 0.47 -8.17
CA ALA A 20 11.26 1.54 -9.15
C ALA A 20 11.30 2.95 -8.52
N HIS A 21 11.28 3.05 -7.20
CA HIS A 21 11.30 4.35 -6.50
C HIS A 21 12.71 4.93 -6.39
N PRO A 22 12.87 6.26 -6.45
CA PRO A 22 14.17 6.93 -6.32
C PRO A 22 14.70 7.01 -4.88
N TYR A 23 13.96 6.47 -3.91
CA TYR A 23 14.35 6.34 -2.50
C TYR A 23 14.49 4.86 -2.13
N SER A 24 15.20 4.55 -1.04
CA SER A 24 15.43 3.16 -0.65
C SER A 24 14.22 2.52 0.05
N ARG A 25 14.18 1.18 0.09
CA ARG A 25 13.17 0.41 0.83
C ARG A 25 13.21 0.73 2.33
N GLU A 26 14.40 0.96 2.87
CA GLU A 26 14.62 1.27 4.29
C GLU A 26 13.97 2.61 4.65
N VAL A 27 14.11 3.64 3.80
CA VAL A 27 13.43 4.93 4.00
C VAL A 27 11.91 4.78 3.96
N ALA A 28 11.41 3.92 3.08
CA ALA A 28 9.98 3.67 2.90
C ALA A 28 9.35 2.89 4.07
N VAL A 29 10.05 1.88 4.57
CA VAL A 29 9.50 0.87 5.49
C VAL A 29 9.96 1.07 6.92
N PHE A 30 11.20 1.51 7.13
CA PHE A 30 11.82 1.68 8.45
C PHE A 30 12.35 3.11 8.67
N PRO A 31 11.54 4.17 8.41
CA PRO A 31 12.01 5.56 8.53
C PRO A 31 12.43 5.94 9.95
N ALA A 32 11.95 5.20 10.97
CA ALA A 32 12.27 5.39 12.39
C ALA A 32 13.05 4.18 12.98
N GLY A 33 13.63 3.33 12.13
CA GLY A 33 14.28 2.08 12.55
C GLY A 33 13.31 0.88 12.60
N VAL A 34 13.72 -0.16 13.33
CA VAL A 34 13.10 -1.50 13.35
C VAL A 34 12.25 -1.89 14.58
N PRO A 35 12.01 -1.07 15.64
CA PRO A 35 11.24 -1.56 16.78
C PRO A 35 9.76 -1.76 16.42
N ASP A 36 9.22 -2.94 16.75
CA ASP A 36 7.80 -3.30 16.72
C ASP A 36 7.05 -2.88 15.43
N LYS A 37 7.64 -3.22 14.28
CA LYS A 37 7.11 -2.86 12.96
C LYS A 37 5.70 -3.42 12.74
N TYR A 38 4.72 -2.51 12.68
CA TYR A 38 3.38 -2.80 12.17
C TYR A 38 3.33 -2.63 10.65
N TRP A 39 2.68 -3.58 9.98
CA TRP A 39 2.55 -3.59 8.53
C TRP A 39 1.16 -3.14 8.08
N PRO A 40 1.08 -2.12 7.22
CA PRO A 40 -0.08 -1.90 6.38
C PRO A 40 -0.33 -3.14 5.52
N THR A 41 -1.57 -3.61 5.45
CA THR A 41 -1.95 -4.80 4.67
C THR A 41 -2.17 -4.47 3.19
N VAL A 42 -2.50 -3.21 2.88
CA VAL A 42 -2.83 -2.71 1.54
C VAL A 42 -2.20 -1.33 1.31
N LYS A 43 -2.14 -0.91 0.04
CA LYS A 43 -1.75 0.45 -0.35
C LYS A 43 -2.88 1.47 -0.03
N ARG A 44 -2.62 2.75 -0.31
CA ARG A 44 -3.61 3.82 -0.18
C ARG A 44 -4.89 3.46 -0.96
N LEU A 45 -6.04 3.68 -0.31
CA LEU A 45 -7.35 3.46 -0.91
C LEU A 45 -7.64 4.46 -2.03
N ASP A 46 -8.40 4.00 -3.03
CA ASP A 46 -9.00 4.87 -4.04
C ASP A 46 -10.43 5.21 -3.61
N ASP A 47 -10.57 6.38 -2.98
CA ASP A 47 -11.84 6.85 -2.44
C ASP A 47 -12.88 7.09 -3.56
N VAL A 48 -12.45 7.65 -4.69
CA VAL A 48 -13.34 8.00 -5.80
C VAL A 48 -13.86 6.75 -6.50
N TYR A 49 -13.04 5.70 -6.62
CA TYR A 49 -13.49 4.42 -7.16
C TYR A 49 -14.58 3.80 -6.29
N GLY A 50 -14.41 3.83 -4.96
CA GLY A 50 -15.40 3.32 -4.01
C GLY A 50 -16.75 4.03 -4.11
N ASP A 51 -16.74 5.36 -4.21
CA ASP A 51 -17.96 6.17 -4.34
C ASP A 51 -18.71 5.91 -5.66
N ARG A 52 -17.98 5.56 -6.73
CA ARG A 52 -18.55 5.29 -8.07
C ARG A 52 -18.97 3.84 -8.27
N ASN A 53 -18.41 2.90 -7.51
CA ASN A 53 -18.65 1.46 -7.63
C ASN A 53 -19.07 0.89 -6.27
N LEU A 54 -20.31 1.17 -5.89
CA LEU A 54 -20.79 0.91 -4.54
C LEU A 54 -21.06 -0.59 -4.31
N PHE A 55 -20.19 -1.23 -3.52
CA PHE A 55 -20.38 -2.58 -3.01
C PHE A 55 -20.46 -2.55 -1.47
N CYS A 56 -21.65 -2.75 -0.91
CA CYS A 56 -21.88 -2.73 0.54
C CYS A 56 -22.10 -4.12 1.16
N SER A 57 -21.82 -5.17 0.40
CA SER A 57 -21.85 -6.56 0.82
C SER A 57 -20.63 -7.29 0.26
N CYS A 58 -20.30 -8.45 0.82
CA CYS A 58 -19.25 -9.29 0.26
C CYS A 58 -19.55 -9.59 -1.21
N VAL A 59 -18.57 -9.33 -2.09
CA VAL A 59 -18.64 -9.77 -3.48
C VAL A 59 -18.26 -11.26 -3.54
N PRO A 60 -18.61 -11.98 -4.62
CA PRO A 60 -18.15 -13.35 -4.83
C PRO A 60 -16.62 -13.46 -4.73
N ILE A 61 -16.11 -14.61 -4.25
CA ILE A 61 -14.66 -14.84 -4.11
C ILE A 61 -13.91 -14.66 -5.44
N SER A 62 -14.56 -15.00 -6.56
CA SER A 62 -14.03 -14.81 -7.92
C SER A 62 -13.63 -13.38 -8.23
N ASP A 63 -14.26 -12.40 -7.58
CA ASP A 63 -14.10 -10.98 -7.91
C ASP A 63 -12.93 -10.34 -7.14
N TYR A 64 -12.29 -11.09 -6.23
CA TYR A 64 -11.07 -10.67 -5.51
C TYR A 64 -9.77 -11.18 -6.16
N GLN A 65 -9.85 -11.97 -7.25
CA GLN A 65 -8.71 -12.51 -7.99
C GLN A 65 -8.29 -11.58 -9.14
#